data_AF-A0A3M2AX59-F1
#
_entry.id   AF-A0A3M2AX59-F1
#
_cell.length_a   1.000
_cell.length_b   1.000
_cell.length_c   1.000
_cell.angle_alpha   90.00
_cell.angle_beta   90.00
_cell.angle_gamma   90.00
#
_symmetry.space_group_name_H-M   'P 1'
#
loop_
_entity.id
_entity.type
_entity.pdbx_description
1 polymer ?
#
loop_
_entity_poly.entity_id
_entity_poly.type
_entity_poly.pdbx_seq_one_letter_code
_entity_poly.pdbx_strand_id
1 'polypeptide(L)'
;MMLSAKILKRANFSYYLREEEKVRHWFYGGLAQELGLPSEPNRDLLLSLTKLRGDKKEGGRIGIDLSFSPPKSVSLTYAVGDIDTKREILQAHEQAVEEVLNYIETNIKTTRRRQGKRRERITGKLVFACFTHELSRANDPQMHTHALLLNAVKRDDGKYSALELYEVLIRIKELGRMYREKLMQNLQELGYEIVIIDTQNLYFEIATVPQQLIDKFSQRDRQIKSYMKQGIPKKVAIYLNRPPKSEPNPELWNTKLVGIRKELFEQVQNLSFEERKQKQRLKEIQELRKKQEREWEEQKRRQEEELEKARRELESARRERERVWKEIEERYIELVAELSLLEQELQKKKPRTQKELQDYWNRANEIKQEMDKLQTETPTEPSTEERPWLNVFEALERLLKKQQENREKQNRPDGGWAPGM
;
A
#
# COMPACT_ATOMS: atom_id res chain seq x y z
N MET A 1 -4.02 -18.07 15.01
CA MET A 1 -5.17 -17.86 14.10
C MET A 1 -5.97 -16.76 14.76
N MET A 2 -6.02 -15.59 14.13
CA MET A 2 -6.50 -14.34 14.76
C MET A 2 -8.03 -14.17 14.71
N LEU A 3 -8.73 -15.02 13.96
CA LEU A 3 -10.17 -15.21 14.06
C LEU A 3 -10.47 -16.70 14.12
N SER A 4 -11.30 -17.12 15.08
CA SER A 4 -11.76 -18.51 15.17
C SER A 4 -13.26 -18.57 15.40
N ALA A 5 -13.90 -19.67 15.00
CA ALA A 5 -15.33 -19.85 15.15
C ALA A 5 -15.66 -21.16 15.89
N LYS A 6 -16.63 -21.08 16.81
CA LYS A 6 -17.14 -22.25 17.53
C LYS A 6 -18.66 -22.25 17.57
N ILE A 7 -19.28 -23.36 17.22
CA ILE A 7 -20.74 -23.51 17.36
C ILE A 7 -21.11 -23.49 18.84
N LEU A 8 -22.05 -22.61 19.19
CA LEU A 8 -22.59 -22.48 20.53
C LEU A 8 -23.76 -23.45 20.74
N LYS A 9 -23.71 -24.13 21.88
CA LYS A 9 -24.80 -24.93 22.44
C LYS A 9 -25.26 -24.28 23.74
N ARG A 10 -26.55 -24.46 24.08
CA ARG A 10 -27.19 -23.83 25.24
C ARG A 10 -26.42 -24.03 26.56
N ALA A 11 -25.82 -25.21 26.77
CA ALA A 11 -25.04 -25.54 27.96
C ALA A 11 -23.74 -24.72 28.16
N ASN A 12 -23.18 -24.11 27.11
CA ASN A 12 -21.87 -23.42 27.18
C ASN A 12 -21.98 -21.90 27.34
N PHE A 13 -23.19 -21.38 27.53
CA PHE A 13 -23.49 -19.96 27.39
C PHE A 13 -23.12 -19.13 28.64
N SER A 14 -23.14 -19.73 29.83
CA SER A 14 -22.80 -19.07 31.10
C SER A 14 -21.32 -18.66 31.22
N TYR A 15 -20.44 -19.21 30.37
CA TYR A 15 -19.00 -18.93 30.41
C TYR A 15 -18.65 -17.48 30.03
N TYR A 16 -19.45 -16.84 29.18
CA TYR A 16 -19.20 -15.50 28.63
C TYR A 16 -19.69 -14.36 29.52
N LEU A 17 -20.32 -14.69 30.66
CA LEU A 17 -21.00 -13.74 31.53
C LEU A 17 -20.33 -13.61 32.91
N ARG A 18 -19.11 -14.14 33.05
CA ARG A 18 -18.34 -13.99 34.29
C ARG A 18 -17.86 -12.55 34.40
N GLU A 19 -18.08 -11.92 35.55
CA GLU A 19 -17.94 -10.47 35.72
C GLU A 19 -16.51 -9.96 35.91
N GLU A 20 -15.57 -10.87 36.08
CA GLU A 20 -14.24 -10.56 36.63
C GLU A 20 -13.17 -10.27 35.56
N GLU A 21 -13.50 -10.32 34.26
CA GLU A 21 -12.57 -10.10 33.14
C GLU A 21 -13.11 -9.10 32.09
N LYS A 22 -13.97 -8.16 32.53
CA LYS A 22 -14.73 -7.26 31.65
C LYS A 22 -13.93 -6.02 31.24
N VAL A 23 -13.64 -5.88 29.94
CA VAL A 23 -13.05 -4.65 29.36
C VAL A 23 -14.16 -3.79 28.77
N ARG A 24 -14.94 -4.38 27.86
CA ARG A 24 -16.08 -3.76 27.21
C ARG A 24 -17.03 -4.83 26.70
N HIS A 25 -18.32 -4.69 26.99
CA HIS A 25 -19.37 -5.54 26.45
C HIS A 25 -20.39 -4.69 25.69
N TRP A 26 -20.88 -5.18 24.55
CA TRP A 26 -21.88 -4.45 23.77
C TRP A 26 -22.70 -5.36 22.86
N PHE A 27 -23.86 -4.88 22.44
CA PHE A 27 -24.56 -5.46 21.31
C PHE A 27 -24.16 -4.79 20.00
N TYR A 28 -24.18 -5.57 18.92
CA TYR A 28 -24.01 -5.07 17.57
C TYR A 28 -25.04 -5.70 16.63
N GLY A 29 -25.34 -5.00 15.53
CA GLY A 29 -26.17 -5.46 14.44
C GLY A 29 -27.56 -4.82 14.38
N GLY A 30 -28.17 -4.87 13.20
CA GLY A 30 -29.45 -4.21 12.92
C GLY A 30 -30.61 -4.75 13.76
N LEU A 31 -30.55 -6.01 14.21
CA LEU A 31 -31.60 -6.57 15.06
C LEU A 31 -31.45 -6.09 16.51
N ALA A 32 -30.21 -5.85 16.97
CA ALA A 32 -29.98 -5.26 18.27
C ALA A 32 -30.58 -3.84 18.35
N GLN A 33 -30.36 -3.05 17.30
CA GLN A 33 -30.92 -1.70 17.19
C GLN A 33 -32.45 -1.73 17.13
N GLU A 34 -33.02 -2.61 16.32
CA GLU A 34 -34.48 -2.69 16.16
C GLU A 34 -35.20 -3.18 17.43
N LEU A 35 -34.58 -4.09 18.19
CA LEU A 35 -35.11 -4.54 19.47
C LEU A 35 -34.90 -3.54 20.61
N GLY A 36 -34.18 -2.43 20.37
CA GLY A 36 -33.83 -1.46 21.40
C GLY A 36 -33.02 -2.10 22.52
N LEU A 37 -32.08 -2.98 22.19
CA LEU A 37 -31.28 -3.65 23.20
C LEU A 37 -30.46 -2.62 24.01
N PRO A 38 -30.26 -2.86 25.32
CA PRO A 38 -29.45 -2.00 26.16
C PRO A 38 -28.00 -1.97 25.67
N SER A 39 -27.21 -1.02 26.18
CA SER A 39 -25.79 -0.90 25.85
C SER A 39 -25.00 -2.19 26.13
N GLU A 40 -25.29 -2.87 27.23
CA GLU A 40 -24.55 -4.06 27.65
C GLU A 40 -25.39 -5.35 27.66
N PRO A 41 -24.83 -6.46 27.14
CA PRO A 41 -25.39 -7.79 27.30
C PRO A 41 -25.42 -8.27 28.76
N ASN A 42 -26.55 -8.83 29.18
CA ASN A 42 -26.69 -9.58 30.42
C ASN A 42 -27.20 -11.01 30.19
N ARG A 43 -27.10 -11.85 31.21
CA ARG A 43 -27.41 -13.28 31.11
C ARG A 43 -28.83 -13.55 30.62
N ASP A 44 -29.81 -12.93 31.26
CA ASP A 44 -31.22 -13.25 31.04
C ASP A 44 -31.69 -12.73 29.68
N LEU A 45 -31.21 -11.56 29.27
CA LEU A 45 -31.44 -11.00 27.95
C LEU A 45 -30.83 -11.89 26.86
N LEU A 46 -29.58 -12.31 27.02
CA LEU A 46 -28.96 -13.18 26.03
C LEU A 46 -29.69 -14.52 25.93
N LEU A 47 -30.13 -15.10 27.05
CA LEU A 47 -30.95 -16.31 27.06
C LEU A 47 -32.30 -16.08 26.37
N SER A 48 -32.96 -14.94 26.57
CA SER A 48 -34.23 -14.62 25.89
C SER A 48 -34.03 -14.48 24.38
N LEU A 49 -32.93 -13.88 23.93
CA LEU A 49 -32.61 -13.75 22.51
C LEU A 49 -32.38 -15.11 21.83
N THR A 50 -31.87 -16.13 22.54
CA THR A 50 -31.77 -17.50 21.99
C THR A 50 -33.14 -18.12 21.69
N LYS A 51 -34.22 -17.59 22.27
CA LYS A 51 -35.60 -18.07 22.12
C LYS A 51 -36.40 -17.37 21.02
N LEU A 52 -35.83 -16.39 20.31
CA LEU A 52 -36.51 -15.68 19.20
C LEU A 52 -37.07 -16.60 18.10
N ARG A 53 -36.55 -17.83 18.00
CA ARG A 53 -37.02 -18.88 17.07
C ARG A 53 -37.77 -20.03 17.76
N GLY A 54 -38.33 -19.76 18.93
CA GLY A 54 -38.90 -20.77 19.83
C GLY A 54 -37.84 -21.52 20.64
N ASP A 55 -38.27 -22.17 21.71
CA ASP A 55 -37.38 -22.90 22.61
C ASP A 55 -36.70 -24.08 21.91
N LYS A 56 -35.38 -24.15 22.04
CA LYS A 56 -34.57 -25.28 21.58
C LYS A 56 -34.28 -26.21 22.75
N LYS A 57 -34.35 -27.53 22.51
CA LYS A 57 -33.81 -28.58 23.39
C LYS A 57 -32.32 -28.30 23.67
N GLU A 58 -31.77 -28.80 24.78
CA GLU A 58 -30.41 -28.50 25.25
C GLU A 58 -29.29 -28.69 24.21
N GLY A 59 -29.44 -29.63 23.27
CA GLY A 59 -28.49 -29.86 22.17
C GLY A 59 -28.59 -28.91 20.97
N GLY A 60 -29.55 -27.98 20.98
CA GLY A 60 -29.80 -27.04 19.88
C GLY A 60 -28.66 -26.04 19.67
N ARG A 61 -28.36 -25.75 18.39
CA ARG A 61 -27.39 -24.72 18.00
C ARG A 61 -27.99 -23.34 18.22
N ILE A 62 -27.48 -22.61 19.20
CA ILE A 62 -27.97 -21.28 19.59
C ILE A 62 -27.20 -20.14 18.91
N GLY A 63 -26.04 -20.43 18.30
CA GLY A 63 -25.23 -19.41 17.63
C GLY A 63 -23.85 -19.90 17.21
N ILE A 64 -22.99 -18.96 16.81
CA ILE A 64 -21.55 -19.13 16.65
C ILE A 64 -20.84 -18.09 17.53
N ASP A 65 -19.81 -18.51 18.24
CA ASP A 65 -18.82 -17.64 18.87
C ASP A 65 -17.71 -17.35 17.86
N LEU A 66 -17.57 -16.08 17.47
CA LEU A 66 -16.48 -15.55 16.67
C LEU A 66 -15.48 -14.89 17.60
N SER A 67 -14.30 -15.50 17.75
CA SER A 67 -13.25 -14.99 18.64
C SER A 67 -12.18 -14.25 17.83
N PHE A 68 -12.13 -12.93 17.97
CA PHE A 68 -11.17 -12.02 17.34
C PHE A 68 -10.00 -11.80 18.29
N SER A 69 -8.79 -12.03 17.82
CA SER A 69 -7.57 -11.85 18.60
C SER A 69 -6.55 -11.09 17.74
N PRO A 70 -6.15 -9.87 18.11
CA PRO A 70 -5.13 -9.13 17.40
C PRO A 70 -3.75 -9.81 17.54
N PRO A 71 -2.74 -9.33 16.78
CA PRO A 71 -1.35 -9.71 17.01
C PRO A 71 -0.89 -9.53 18.45
N LYS A 72 0.15 -10.28 18.84
CA LYS A 72 0.63 -10.26 20.21
C LYS A 72 1.20 -8.89 20.56
N SER A 73 1.89 -8.24 19.62
CA SER A 73 2.41 -6.88 19.79
C SER A 73 1.31 -5.90 20.17
N VAL A 74 0.13 -5.98 19.54
CA VAL A 74 -1.00 -5.09 19.82
C VAL A 74 -1.51 -5.32 21.25
N SER A 75 -1.63 -6.58 21.67
CA SER A 75 -2.01 -6.92 23.05
C SER A 75 -0.97 -6.44 24.08
N LEU A 76 0.32 -6.47 23.73
CA LEU A 76 1.40 -5.98 24.58
C LEU A 76 1.38 -4.46 24.69
N THR A 77 1.28 -3.75 23.56
CA THR A 77 1.16 -2.28 23.53
C THR A 77 -0.06 -1.82 24.33
N TYR A 78 -1.20 -2.49 24.19
CA TYR A 78 -2.38 -2.23 25.01
C TYR A 78 -2.07 -2.43 26.51
N ALA A 79 -1.47 -3.56 26.89
CA ALA A 79 -1.26 -3.88 28.31
C ALA A 79 -0.33 -2.89 29.02
N VAL A 80 0.72 -2.40 28.34
CA VAL A 80 1.68 -1.47 28.93
C VAL A 80 1.32 0.01 28.74
N GLY A 81 0.45 0.32 27.77
CA GLY A 81 0.04 1.67 27.43
C GLY A 81 -0.54 2.44 28.62
N ASP A 82 -0.46 3.76 28.52
CA ASP A 82 -1.22 4.68 29.36
C ASP A 82 -2.71 4.64 29.00
N ILE A 83 -3.52 5.47 29.68
CA ILE A 83 -4.97 5.47 29.53
C ILE A 83 -5.38 5.81 28.09
N ASP A 84 -4.71 6.78 27.47
CA ASP A 84 -5.01 7.21 26.10
C ASP A 84 -4.60 6.13 25.09
N THR A 85 -3.39 5.58 25.20
CA THR A 85 -2.91 4.47 24.36
C THR A 85 -3.85 3.27 24.43
N LYS A 86 -4.29 2.90 25.65
CA LYS A 86 -5.25 1.80 25.86
C LYS A 86 -6.57 2.09 25.16
N ARG A 87 -7.11 3.30 25.32
CA ARG A 87 -8.36 3.71 24.68
C ARG A 87 -8.27 3.63 23.17
N GLU A 88 -7.19 4.16 22.59
CA GLU A 88 -6.97 4.18 21.13
C GLU A 88 -6.83 2.77 20.54
N ILE A 89 -6.03 1.90 21.17
CA ILE A 89 -5.85 0.53 20.69
C ILE A 89 -7.15 -0.28 20.83
N LEU A 90 -7.88 -0.10 21.94
CA LEU A 90 -9.17 -0.75 22.13
C LEU A 90 -10.16 -0.33 21.04
N GLN A 91 -10.25 0.97 20.78
CA GLN A 91 -11.13 1.52 19.74
C GLN A 91 -10.74 1.01 18.35
N ALA A 92 -9.45 0.99 18.01
CA ALA A 92 -8.96 0.46 16.74
C ALA A 92 -9.30 -1.02 16.55
N HIS A 93 -9.18 -1.81 17.62
CA HIS A 93 -9.58 -3.22 17.65
C HIS A 93 -11.09 -3.40 17.46
N GLU A 94 -11.91 -2.63 18.17
CA GLU A 94 -13.36 -2.75 18.12
C GLU A 94 -13.94 -2.30 16.79
N GLN A 95 -13.42 -1.23 16.20
CA GLN A 95 -13.76 -0.83 14.84
C GLN A 95 -13.43 -1.93 13.81
N ALA A 96 -12.31 -2.63 13.98
CA ALA A 96 -11.96 -3.76 13.11
C ALA A 96 -12.87 -4.98 13.32
N VAL A 97 -13.35 -5.21 14.55
CA VAL A 97 -14.38 -6.23 14.83
C VAL A 97 -15.69 -5.83 14.15
N GLU A 98 -16.16 -4.61 14.36
CA GLU A 98 -17.42 -4.09 13.81
C GLU A 98 -17.46 -4.15 12.28
N GLU A 99 -16.37 -3.83 11.59
CA GLU A 99 -16.25 -3.96 10.13
C GLU A 99 -16.59 -5.38 9.66
N VAL A 100 -16.06 -6.39 10.35
CA VAL A 100 -16.30 -7.80 10.01
C VAL A 100 -17.71 -8.24 10.38
N LEU A 101 -18.25 -7.76 11.50
CA LEU A 101 -19.63 -8.05 11.89
C LEU A 101 -20.64 -7.44 10.91
N ASN A 102 -20.38 -6.21 10.46
CA ASN A 102 -21.15 -5.54 9.42
C ASN A 102 -21.09 -6.30 8.10
N TYR A 103 -19.90 -6.75 7.69
CA TYR A 103 -19.76 -7.61 6.51
C TYR A 103 -20.58 -8.90 6.65
N ILE A 104 -20.55 -9.55 7.82
CA ILE A 104 -21.36 -10.75 8.07
C ILE A 104 -22.86 -10.45 7.94
N GLU A 105 -23.35 -9.39 8.57
CA GLU A 105 -24.77 -9.02 8.53
C GLU A 105 -25.25 -8.70 7.11
N THR A 106 -24.44 -7.98 6.34
CA THR A 106 -24.80 -7.55 4.98
C THR A 106 -24.65 -8.66 3.93
N ASN A 107 -23.74 -9.62 4.13
CA ASN A 107 -23.38 -10.60 3.10
C ASN A 107 -23.79 -12.05 3.38
N ILE A 108 -23.98 -12.45 4.64
CA ILE A 108 -24.29 -13.84 4.99
C ILE A 108 -25.79 -14.09 4.93
N LYS A 109 -26.18 -15.13 4.18
CA LYS A 109 -27.57 -15.30 3.74
C LYS A 109 -28.28 -16.33 4.60
N THR A 110 -29.57 -16.13 4.84
CA THR A 110 -30.43 -17.20 5.34
C THR A 110 -30.68 -18.22 4.23
N THR A 111 -30.90 -19.47 4.63
CA THR A 111 -31.50 -20.48 3.76
C THR A 111 -32.82 -20.95 4.37
N ARG A 112 -33.91 -20.89 3.58
CA ARG A 112 -35.14 -21.64 3.87
C ARG A 112 -35.24 -22.85 2.93
N ARG A 113 -35.53 -24.04 3.48
CA ARG A 113 -36.03 -25.18 2.68
C ARG A 113 -37.55 -25.07 2.60
N ARG A 114 -38.12 -24.98 1.40
CA ARG A 114 -39.56 -25.10 1.17
C ARG A 114 -39.79 -26.34 0.29
N GLN A 115 -40.55 -27.31 0.80
CA GLN A 115 -41.09 -28.47 0.07
C GLN A 115 -40.19 -29.01 -1.08
N GLY A 116 -38.98 -29.45 -0.75
CA GLY A 116 -38.11 -30.15 -1.72
C GLY A 116 -37.45 -29.30 -2.82
N LYS A 117 -37.70 -27.98 -2.93
CA LYS A 117 -37.01 -27.10 -3.89
C LYS A 117 -36.32 -25.89 -3.25
N ARG A 118 -35.32 -25.41 -4.02
CA ARG A 118 -34.27 -24.39 -3.83
C ARG A 118 -34.28 -23.57 -2.53
N ARG A 119 -33.07 -23.46 -1.96
CA ARG A 119 -32.71 -22.53 -0.88
C ARG A 119 -32.96 -21.08 -1.35
N GLU A 120 -34.00 -20.42 -0.86
CA GLU A 120 -34.16 -18.98 -1.06
C GLU A 120 -33.14 -18.23 -0.20
N ARG A 121 -32.43 -17.29 -0.82
CA ARG A 121 -31.52 -16.35 -0.16
C ARG A 121 -32.37 -15.23 0.43
N ILE A 122 -32.41 -15.14 1.76
CA ILE A 122 -33.07 -14.03 2.46
C ILE A 122 -32.01 -13.29 3.25
N THR A 123 -31.91 -11.99 3.04
CA THR A 123 -31.16 -11.04 3.87
C THR A 123 -32.00 -10.68 5.09
N GLY A 124 -31.37 -10.31 6.19
CA GLY A 124 -32.12 -9.92 7.37
C GLY A 124 -31.21 -9.44 8.47
N LYS A 125 -31.83 -8.87 9.50
CA LYS A 125 -31.13 -8.23 10.61
C LYS A 125 -30.61 -9.27 11.61
N LEU A 126 -29.37 -9.10 12.04
CA LEU A 126 -28.64 -9.99 12.96
C LEU A 126 -28.39 -9.30 14.30
N VAL A 127 -28.11 -10.13 15.31
CA VAL A 127 -27.66 -9.66 16.61
C VAL A 127 -26.40 -10.40 17.02
N PHE A 128 -25.40 -9.61 17.42
CA PHE A 128 -24.16 -10.08 18.00
C PHE A 128 -24.07 -9.56 19.43
N ALA A 129 -23.64 -10.41 20.35
CA ALA A 129 -23.23 -10.00 21.69
C ALA A 129 -21.71 -10.09 21.80
N CYS A 130 -21.06 -8.95 22.01
CA CYS A 130 -19.61 -8.81 21.99
C CYS A 130 -19.05 -8.68 23.41
N PHE A 131 -17.98 -9.41 23.69
CA PHE A 131 -17.29 -9.43 24.98
C PHE A 131 -15.78 -9.30 24.74
N THR A 132 -15.21 -8.14 25.07
CA THR A 132 -13.76 -7.92 25.02
C THR A 132 -13.13 -8.27 26.36
N HIS A 133 -12.08 -9.08 26.31
CA HIS A 133 -11.24 -9.49 27.44
C HIS A 133 -9.77 -9.12 27.19
N GLU A 134 -8.98 -9.03 28.25
CA GLU A 134 -7.57 -8.62 28.22
C GLU A 134 -6.55 -9.76 28.40
N LEU A 135 -6.98 -10.90 28.96
CA LEU A 135 -6.08 -11.94 29.42
C LEU A 135 -6.33 -13.26 28.70
N SER A 136 -5.23 -13.95 28.41
CA SER A 136 -5.31 -15.35 28.00
C SER A 136 -5.56 -16.25 29.21
N ARG A 137 -5.91 -17.51 28.95
CA ARG A 137 -6.03 -18.54 30.00
C ARG A 137 -4.73 -18.82 30.77
N ALA A 138 -3.58 -18.43 30.22
CA ALA A 138 -2.29 -18.54 30.88
C ALA A 138 -1.92 -17.25 31.66
N ASN A 139 -2.87 -16.30 31.77
CA ASN A 139 -2.68 -14.97 32.34
C ASN A 139 -1.61 -14.13 31.60
N ASP A 140 -1.36 -14.44 30.32
CA ASP A 140 -0.58 -13.58 29.43
C ASP A 140 -1.46 -12.46 28.84
N PRO A 141 -0.92 -11.25 28.59
CA PRO A 141 -1.59 -10.20 27.84
C PRO A 141 -2.12 -10.72 26.49
N GLN A 142 -3.43 -10.69 26.33
CA GLN A 142 -4.13 -11.17 25.15
C GLN A 142 -5.48 -10.47 25.07
N MET A 143 -5.50 -9.27 24.50
CA MET A 143 -6.75 -8.64 24.11
C MET A 143 -7.47 -9.57 23.14
N HIS A 144 -8.77 -9.77 23.30
CA HIS A 144 -9.60 -10.50 22.35
C HIS A 144 -11.07 -10.21 22.56
N THR A 145 -11.86 -10.30 21.48
CA THR A 145 -13.31 -10.14 21.52
C THR A 145 -14.00 -11.42 21.12
N HIS A 146 -14.93 -11.88 21.95
CA HIS A 146 -15.91 -12.90 21.59
C HIS A 146 -17.18 -12.21 21.07
N ALA A 147 -17.48 -12.34 19.77
CA ALA A 147 -18.75 -11.91 19.20
C ALA A 147 -19.66 -13.12 19.02
N LEU A 148 -20.65 -13.25 19.89
CA LEU A 148 -21.65 -14.32 19.84
C LEU A 148 -22.72 -13.94 18.81
N LEU A 149 -22.62 -14.49 17.61
CA LEU A 149 -23.65 -14.42 16.60
C LEU A 149 -24.80 -15.38 16.99
N LEU A 150 -25.93 -14.81 17.39
CA LEU A 150 -27.10 -15.62 17.76
C LEU A 150 -27.73 -16.21 16.50
N ASN A 151 -28.19 -17.46 16.59
CA ASN A 151 -28.80 -18.18 15.48
C ASN A 151 -30.26 -17.75 15.25
N ALA A 152 -30.48 -16.44 15.10
CA ALA A 152 -31.76 -15.83 14.81
C ALA A 152 -31.55 -14.65 13.85
N VAL A 153 -32.24 -14.69 12.73
CA VAL A 153 -32.31 -13.57 11.78
C VAL A 153 -33.75 -13.13 11.64
N LYS A 154 -34.00 -11.82 11.73
CA LYS A 154 -35.30 -11.23 11.43
C LYS A 154 -35.37 -10.95 9.93
N ARG A 155 -36.36 -11.56 9.27
CA ARG A 155 -36.61 -11.40 7.84
C ARG A 155 -37.48 -10.17 7.58
N ASP A 156 -37.55 -9.78 6.31
CA ASP A 156 -38.40 -8.68 5.83
C ASP A 156 -39.89 -8.89 6.13
N ASP A 157 -40.35 -10.15 6.20
CA ASP A 157 -41.73 -10.48 6.59
C ASP A 157 -41.98 -10.47 8.11
N GLY A 158 -41.04 -9.94 8.88
CA GLY A 158 -41.10 -9.78 10.33
C GLY A 158 -40.87 -11.07 11.13
N LYS A 159 -40.76 -12.23 10.48
CA LYS A 159 -40.58 -13.52 11.15
C LYS A 159 -39.10 -13.86 11.35
N TYR A 160 -38.82 -14.64 12.39
CA TYR A 160 -37.48 -15.13 12.69
C TYR A 160 -37.16 -16.44 11.99
N SER A 161 -35.94 -16.58 11.45
CA SER A 161 -35.44 -17.79 10.78
C SER A 161 -34.03 -18.17 11.23
N ALA A 162 -33.61 -19.38 10.85
CA ALA A 162 -32.26 -19.88 11.13
C ALA A 162 -31.24 -19.23 10.21
N LEU A 163 -30.08 -18.89 10.76
CA LEU A 163 -28.92 -18.56 9.96
C LEU A 163 -28.30 -19.82 9.33
N GLU A 164 -27.80 -19.68 8.10
CA GLU A 164 -26.91 -20.68 7.53
C GLU A 164 -25.51 -20.51 8.13
N LEU A 165 -25.37 -21.00 9.36
CA LEU A 165 -24.14 -20.91 10.15
C LEU A 165 -22.91 -21.47 9.40
N TYR A 166 -23.10 -22.42 8.49
CA TYR A 166 -22.00 -23.00 7.71
C TYR A 166 -21.35 -21.99 6.77
N GLU A 167 -22.11 -21.03 6.22
CA GLU A 167 -21.57 -19.99 5.33
C GLU A 167 -20.55 -19.09 6.05
N VAL A 168 -20.79 -18.80 7.33
CA VAL A 168 -19.83 -18.09 8.20
C VAL A 168 -18.57 -18.93 8.39
N LEU A 169 -18.73 -20.23 8.69
CA LEU A 169 -17.62 -21.12 9.04
C LEU A 169 -16.65 -21.33 7.88
N ILE A 170 -17.15 -21.46 6.63
CA ILE A 170 -16.27 -21.65 5.46
C ILE A 170 -15.49 -20.38 5.10
N ARG A 171 -15.99 -19.20 5.49
CA ARG A 171 -15.34 -17.90 5.25
C ARG A 171 -14.43 -17.43 6.37
N ILE A 172 -14.22 -18.24 7.42
CA ILE A 172 -13.51 -17.77 8.63
C ILE A 172 -12.09 -17.25 8.35
N LYS A 173 -11.41 -17.78 7.33
CA LYS A 173 -10.09 -17.31 6.90
C LYS A 173 -10.15 -15.93 6.24
N GLU A 174 -11.14 -15.72 5.37
CA GLU A 174 -11.41 -14.46 4.68
C GLU A 174 -11.78 -13.37 5.69
N LEU A 175 -12.74 -13.66 6.56
CA LEU A 175 -13.16 -12.76 7.65
C LEU A 175 -11.98 -12.42 8.58
N GLY A 176 -11.11 -13.38 8.85
CA GLY A 176 -9.91 -13.15 9.66
C GLY A 176 -8.91 -12.23 8.95
N ARG A 177 -8.78 -12.30 7.62
CA ARG A 177 -7.90 -11.40 6.85
C ARG A 177 -8.47 -9.98 6.84
N MET A 178 -9.78 -9.84 6.64
CA MET A 178 -10.48 -8.55 6.71
C MET A 178 -10.31 -7.88 8.07
N TYR A 179 -10.47 -8.63 9.18
CA TYR A 179 -10.17 -8.14 10.52
C TYR A 179 -8.74 -7.56 10.64
N ARG A 180 -7.74 -8.32 10.17
CA ARG A 180 -6.33 -7.92 10.25
C ARG A 180 -6.05 -6.70 9.38
N GLU A 181 -6.60 -6.66 8.18
CA GLU A 181 -6.47 -5.53 7.27
C GLU A 181 -7.03 -4.25 7.89
N LYS A 182 -8.27 -4.31 8.42
CA LYS A 182 -8.88 -3.14 9.06
C LYS A 182 -8.14 -2.71 10.32
N LEU A 183 -7.72 -3.66 11.16
CA LEU A 183 -6.94 -3.36 12.36
C LEU A 183 -5.60 -2.71 12.01
N MET A 184 -4.90 -3.22 10.99
CA MET A 184 -3.64 -2.66 10.52
C MET A 184 -3.84 -1.20 10.07
N GLN A 185 -4.86 -0.93 9.26
CA GLN A 185 -5.18 0.44 8.82
C GLN A 185 -5.45 1.37 10.00
N ASN A 186 -6.31 0.95 10.94
CA ASN A 186 -6.64 1.75 12.13
C ASN A 186 -5.39 2.04 12.97
N LEU A 187 -4.46 1.09 13.11
CA LEU A 187 -3.20 1.29 13.85
C LEU A 187 -2.23 2.22 13.09
N GLN A 188 -2.17 2.14 11.76
CA GLN A 188 -1.36 3.04 10.95
C GLN A 188 -1.88 4.49 11.03
N GLU A 189 -3.20 4.68 11.05
CA GLU A 189 -3.84 5.99 11.26
C GLU A 189 -3.49 6.61 12.62
N LEU A 190 -3.30 5.77 13.65
CA LEU A 190 -2.80 6.17 14.97
C LEU A 190 -1.27 6.41 14.99
N GLY A 191 -0.56 6.20 13.88
CA GLY A 191 0.88 6.45 13.76
C GLY A 191 1.79 5.28 14.14
N TYR A 192 1.25 4.07 14.31
CA TYR A 192 2.07 2.88 14.55
C TYR A 192 2.76 2.40 13.28
N GLU A 193 4.07 2.14 13.38
CA GLU A 193 4.82 1.44 12.35
C GLU A 193 4.51 -0.06 12.40
N ILE A 194 4.23 -0.68 11.25
CA ILE A 194 3.79 -2.07 11.13
C ILE A 194 4.79 -2.87 10.32
N VAL A 195 5.13 -4.08 10.81
CA VAL A 195 5.93 -5.07 10.09
C VAL A 195 5.03 -6.22 9.65
N ILE A 196 4.96 -6.47 8.34
CA ILE A 196 4.21 -7.59 7.78
C ILE A 196 5.07 -8.86 7.87
N ILE A 197 4.55 -9.88 8.58
CA ILE A 197 5.17 -11.20 8.75
C ILE A 197 4.75 -12.16 7.63
N ASP A 198 3.50 -12.06 7.19
CA ASP A 198 2.95 -12.88 6.11
C ASP A 198 2.01 -12.02 5.26
N THR A 199 2.42 -11.77 4.02
CA THR A 199 1.66 -10.98 3.05
C THR A 199 0.39 -11.68 2.57
N GLN A 200 0.39 -13.00 2.48
CA GLN A 200 -0.75 -13.77 1.96
C GLN A 200 -1.96 -13.65 2.90
N ASN A 201 -1.72 -13.85 4.20
CA ASN A 201 -2.78 -13.77 5.20
C ASN A 201 -2.83 -12.43 5.94
N LEU A 202 -1.94 -11.49 5.64
CA LEU A 202 -1.78 -10.22 6.37
C LEU A 202 -1.55 -10.44 7.87
N TYR A 203 -0.63 -11.34 8.24
CA TYR A 203 -0.13 -11.35 9.62
C TYR A 203 0.92 -10.25 9.77
N PHE A 204 0.82 -9.48 10.85
CA PHE A 204 1.70 -8.35 11.11
C PHE A 204 1.95 -8.21 12.61
N GLU A 205 2.96 -7.43 12.98
CA GLU A 205 3.21 -6.96 14.35
C GLU A 205 3.59 -5.47 14.31
N ILE A 206 3.50 -4.78 15.45
CA ILE A 206 3.94 -3.39 15.63
C ILE A 206 5.47 -3.38 15.72
N ALA A 207 6.13 -2.56 14.89
CA ALA A 207 7.58 -2.56 14.70
C ALA A 207 8.37 -2.30 15.99
N THR A 208 7.85 -1.43 16.86
CA THR A 208 8.49 -1.03 18.11
C THR A 208 8.40 -2.08 19.22
N VAL A 209 7.68 -3.20 19.01
CA VAL A 209 7.59 -4.26 20.01
C VAL A 209 8.64 -5.34 19.71
N PRO A 210 9.65 -5.53 20.59
CA PRO A 210 10.69 -6.53 20.39
C PRO A 210 10.15 -7.96 20.26
N GLN A 211 10.68 -8.73 19.30
CA GLN A 211 10.32 -10.13 19.10
C GLN A 211 10.52 -10.99 20.36
N GLN A 212 11.54 -10.69 21.17
CA GLN A 212 11.79 -11.39 22.43
C GLN A 212 10.62 -11.28 23.42
N LEU A 213 9.95 -10.12 23.47
CA LEU A 213 8.76 -9.93 24.30
C LEU A 213 7.55 -10.66 23.74
N ILE A 214 7.36 -10.63 22.43
CA ILE A 214 6.32 -11.41 21.74
C ILE A 214 6.48 -12.89 22.08
N ASP A 215 7.69 -13.43 21.99
CA ASP A 215 7.97 -14.85 22.29
C ASP A 215 7.77 -15.18 23.77
N LYS A 216 8.17 -14.28 24.69
CA LYS A 216 7.99 -14.41 26.14
C LYS A 216 6.51 -14.57 26.49
N PHE A 217 5.64 -13.68 25.99
CA PHE A 217 4.19 -13.66 26.26
C PHE A 217 3.33 -14.50 25.31
N SER A 218 3.97 -15.39 24.54
CA SER A 218 3.31 -16.37 23.67
C SER A 218 3.43 -17.80 24.21
N GLN A 219 3.33 -17.98 25.53
CA GLN A 219 3.55 -19.27 26.20
C GLN A 219 2.65 -20.38 25.66
N ARG A 220 1.35 -20.08 25.50
CA ARG A 220 0.36 -21.02 24.96
C ARG A 220 0.69 -21.47 23.54
N ASP A 221 1.15 -20.55 22.69
CA ASP A 221 1.51 -20.84 21.31
C ASP A 221 2.80 -21.68 21.25
N ARG A 222 3.79 -21.42 22.11
CA ARG A 222 4.99 -22.26 22.23
C ARG A 222 4.65 -23.69 22.63
N GLN A 223 3.81 -23.87 23.64
CA GLN A 223 3.34 -25.18 24.08
C GLN A 223 2.56 -25.93 22.97
N ILE A 224 1.65 -25.25 22.26
CA ILE A 224 0.94 -25.85 21.13
C ILE A 224 1.91 -26.26 20.02
N LYS A 225 2.87 -25.41 19.66
CA LYS A 225 3.90 -25.72 18.65
C LYS A 225 4.76 -26.91 19.09
N SER A 226 5.09 -27.02 20.38
CA SER A 226 5.84 -28.16 20.93
C SER A 226 5.07 -29.48 20.75
N TYR A 227 3.79 -29.53 21.12
CA TYR A 227 2.96 -30.70 20.90
C TYR A 227 2.82 -31.06 19.41
N MET A 228 2.68 -30.06 18.53
CA MET A 228 2.65 -30.28 17.08
C MET A 228 3.95 -30.88 16.54
N LYS A 229 5.12 -30.48 17.06
CA LYS A 229 6.41 -31.09 16.72
C LYS A 229 6.51 -32.55 17.15
N GLN A 230 5.75 -32.97 18.16
CA GLN A 230 5.65 -34.36 18.61
C GLN A 230 4.60 -35.16 17.81
N GLY A 231 4.11 -34.63 16.69
CA GLY A 231 3.12 -35.30 15.84
C GLY A 231 1.67 -35.19 16.34
N ILE A 232 1.41 -34.45 17.43
CA ILE A 232 0.05 -34.29 17.95
C ILE A 232 -0.74 -33.32 17.06
N PRO A 233 -1.92 -33.71 16.55
CA PRO A 233 -2.76 -32.83 15.76
C PRO A 233 -3.10 -31.54 16.50
N LYS A 234 -3.03 -30.39 15.81
CA LYS A 234 -3.24 -29.06 16.42
C LYS A 234 -4.49 -28.94 17.28
N LYS A 235 -5.62 -29.53 16.86
CA LYS A 235 -6.88 -29.52 17.64
C LYS A 235 -6.72 -30.24 18.99
N VAL A 236 -5.99 -31.34 19.01
CA VAL A 236 -5.68 -32.12 20.21
C VAL A 236 -4.68 -31.36 21.08
N ALA A 237 -3.62 -30.81 20.48
CA ALA A 237 -2.64 -29.97 21.18
C ALA A 237 -3.29 -28.77 21.89
N ILE A 238 -4.25 -28.09 21.26
CA ILE A 238 -5.01 -26.97 21.87
C ILE A 238 -5.80 -27.44 23.10
N TYR A 239 -6.35 -28.65 23.06
CA TYR A 239 -7.15 -29.22 24.14
C TYR A 239 -6.27 -29.72 25.30
N LEU A 240 -5.19 -30.45 25.01
CA LEU A 240 -4.23 -30.91 26.00
C LEU A 240 -3.55 -29.74 26.73
N ASN A 241 -3.27 -28.67 25.99
CA ASN A 241 -2.65 -27.48 26.54
C ASN A 241 -3.66 -26.50 27.17
N ARG A 242 -4.81 -26.99 27.62
CA ARG A 242 -5.89 -26.17 28.20
C ARG A 242 -5.82 -26.28 29.72
N PRO A 243 -5.16 -25.35 30.43
CA PRO A 243 -5.27 -25.32 31.89
C PRO A 243 -6.74 -25.15 32.28
N PRO A 244 -7.17 -25.72 33.43
CA PRO A 244 -8.45 -25.37 34.03
C PRO A 244 -8.49 -23.85 34.22
N LYS A 245 -9.66 -23.22 34.03
CA LYS A 245 -9.78 -21.77 34.21
C LYS A 245 -9.60 -21.49 35.71
N SER A 246 -8.38 -21.19 36.14
CA SER A 246 -8.13 -20.66 37.49
C SER A 246 -8.74 -19.27 37.57
N GLU A 247 -9.20 -18.88 38.77
CA GLU A 247 -9.66 -17.52 39.00
C GLU A 247 -8.55 -16.51 38.64
N PRO A 248 -8.87 -15.44 37.91
CA PRO A 248 -7.93 -14.36 37.68
C PRO A 248 -7.54 -13.78 39.04
N ASN A 249 -6.25 -13.72 39.35
CA ASN A 249 -5.76 -13.06 40.56
C ASN A 249 -5.30 -11.63 40.18
N PRO A 250 -6.04 -10.58 40.56
CA PRO A 250 -5.72 -9.20 40.22
C PRO A 250 -4.43 -8.68 40.87
N GLU A 251 -4.04 -9.20 42.03
CA GLU A 251 -2.76 -8.87 42.69
C GLU A 251 -1.59 -9.44 41.90
N LEU A 252 -1.69 -10.70 41.45
CA LEU A 252 -0.71 -11.31 40.54
C LEU A 252 -0.59 -10.54 39.22
N TRP A 253 -1.66 -9.88 38.76
CA TRP A 253 -1.64 -9.01 37.57
C TRP A 253 -0.93 -7.70 37.84
N ASN A 254 -1.21 -7.00 38.94
CA ASN A 254 -0.45 -5.80 39.28
C ASN A 254 1.03 -6.11 39.51
N THR A 255 1.39 -7.23 40.16
CA THR A 255 2.79 -7.61 40.37
C THR A 255 3.47 -8.06 39.06
N LYS A 256 2.80 -8.88 38.24
CA LYS A 256 3.34 -9.28 36.92
C LYS A 256 3.39 -8.11 35.96
N LEU A 257 2.36 -7.27 35.86
CA LEU A 257 2.36 -6.09 35.01
C LEU A 257 3.29 -5.00 35.53
N VAL A 258 3.52 -4.86 36.83
CA VAL A 258 4.58 -3.97 37.35
C VAL A 258 5.94 -4.54 37.00
N GLY A 259 6.16 -5.86 37.07
CA GLY A 259 7.39 -6.49 36.60
C GLY A 259 7.58 -6.38 35.08
N ILE A 260 6.52 -6.60 34.31
CA ILE A 260 6.46 -6.47 32.85
C ILE A 260 6.62 -5.01 32.44
N ARG A 261 5.93 -4.07 33.11
CA ARG A 261 6.10 -2.63 32.92
C ARG A 261 7.48 -2.20 33.36
N LYS A 262 8.08 -2.73 34.42
CA LYS A 262 9.45 -2.38 34.83
C LYS A 262 10.48 -2.91 33.84
N GLU A 263 10.37 -4.17 33.40
CA GLU A 263 11.21 -4.74 32.33
C GLU A 263 10.98 -4.06 30.98
N LEU A 264 9.72 -3.81 30.58
CA LEU A 264 9.40 -3.05 29.37
C LEU A 264 9.84 -1.60 29.48
N PHE A 265 9.71 -0.95 30.63
CA PHE A 265 10.11 0.45 30.82
C PHE A 265 11.63 0.56 30.87
N GLU A 266 12.36 -0.40 31.44
CA GLU A 266 13.83 -0.47 31.38
C GLU A 266 14.32 -0.79 29.95
N GLN A 267 13.67 -1.71 29.23
CA GLN A 267 13.99 -2.02 27.83
C GLN A 267 13.58 -0.88 26.88
N VAL A 268 12.43 -0.24 27.10
CA VAL A 268 11.92 0.93 26.35
C VAL A 268 12.73 2.18 26.69
N GLN A 269 13.24 2.37 27.91
CA GLN A 269 14.18 3.46 28.22
C GLN A 269 15.48 3.31 27.42
N ASN A 270 16.04 2.09 27.36
CA ASN A 270 17.24 1.80 26.59
C ASN A 270 17.02 1.90 25.08
N LEU A 271 15.88 1.40 24.57
CA LEU A 271 15.49 1.54 23.16
C LEU A 271 15.13 3.00 22.80
N SER A 272 14.50 3.76 23.71
CA SER A 272 14.06 5.15 23.45
C SER A 272 15.22 6.10 23.20
N PHE A 273 16.40 5.86 23.78
CA PHE A 273 17.58 6.69 23.54
C PHE A 273 18.14 6.47 22.13
N GLU A 274 18.22 5.22 21.68
CA GLU A 274 18.70 4.86 20.34
C GLU A 274 17.65 5.16 19.26
N GLU A 275 16.37 4.92 19.53
CA GLU A 275 15.26 5.24 18.63
C GLU A 275 15.03 6.75 18.50
N ARG A 276 15.20 7.55 19.56
CA ARG A 276 15.20 9.03 19.44
C ARG A 276 16.37 9.50 18.59
N LYS A 277 17.56 8.92 18.78
CA LYS A 277 18.76 9.22 17.98
C LYS A 277 18.60 8.79 16.52
N GLN A 278 17.95 7.66 16.26
CA GLN A 278 17.65 7.19 14.91
C GLN A 278 16.51 7.98 14.25
N LYS A 279 15.44 8.33 14.96
CA LYS A 279 14.38 9.21 14.44
C LYS A 279 14.89 10.62 14.15
N GLN A 280 15.78 11.16 14.99
CA GLN A 280 16.47 12.42 14.73
C GLN A 280 17.32 12.32 13.46
N ARG A 281 18.17 11.29 13.35
CA ARG A 281 19.00 11.03 12.16
C ARG A 281 18.17 10.80 10.89
N LEU A 282 17.05 10.10 10.97
CA LEU A 282 16.15 9.86 9.84
C LEU A 282 15.46 11.15 9.40
N LYS A 283 15.05 12.01 10.33
CA LYS A 283 14.53 13.35 10.00
C LYS A 283 15.59 14.20 9.30
N GLU A 284 16.81 14.23 9.83
CA GLU A 284 17.94 14.94 9.21
C GLU A 284 18.25 14.41 7.80
N ILE A 285 18.25 13.08 7.61
CA ILE A 285 18.45 12.44 6.31
C ILE A 285 17.31 12.78 5.34
N GLN A 286 16.05 12.80 5.81
CA GLN A 286 14.91 13.16 4.98
C GLN A 286 14.93 14.64 4.59
N GLU A 287 15.32 15.54 5.49
CA GLU A 287 15.49 16.96 5.18
C GLU A 287 16.64 17.20 4.20
N LEU A 288 17.77 16.51 4.39
CA LEU A 288 18.89 16.53 3.44
C LEU A 288 18.49 16.02 2.06
N ARG A 289 17.72 14.92 1.98
CA ARG A 289 17.21 14.40 0.71
C ARG A 289 16.26 15.39 0.03
N LYS A 290 15.33 16.00 0.77
CA LYS A 290 14.44 17.05 0.23
C LYS A 290 15.23 18.26 -0.25
N LYS A 291 16.30 18.63 0.45
CA LYS A 291 17.18 19.73 0.04
C LYS A 291 17.95 19.38 -1.24
N GLN A 292 18.54 18.19 -1.31
CA GLN A 292 19.24 17.71 -2.51
C GLN A 292 18.30 17.58 -3.71
N GLU A 293 17.06 17.14 -3.50
CA GLU A 293 16.04 17.04 -4.54
C GLU A 293 15.64 18.42 -5.07
N ARG A 294 15.43 19.42 -4.18
CA ARG A 294 15.20 20.81 -4.59
C ARG A 294 16.37 21.41 -5.36
N GLU A 295 17.60 21.18 -4.89
CA GLU A 295 18.81 21.64 -5.58
C GLU A 295 18.96 21.00 -6.96
N TRP A 296 18.64 19.70 -7.07
CA TRP A 296 18.62 18.97 -8.33
C TRP A 296 17.56 19.48 -9.29
N GLU A 297 16.34 19.72 -8.82
CA GLU A 297 15.26 20.31 -9.61
C GLU A 297 15.61 21.72 -10.10
N GLU A 298 16.24 22.54 -9.24
CA GLU A 298 16.67 23.89 -9.61
C GLU A 298 17.81 23.87 -10.63
N GLN A 299 18.80 22.97 -10.48
CA GLN A 299 19.86 22.76 -11.48
C GLN A 299 19.29 22.28 -12.80
N LYS A 300 18.36 21.32 -12.77
CA LYS A 300 17.69 20.81 -13.96
C LYS A 300 16.92 21.93 -14.68
N ARG A 301 16.17 22.75 -13.93
CA ARG A 301 15.46 23.90 -14.50
C ARG A 301 16.42 24.92 -15.15
N ARG A 302 17.53 25.24 -14.49
CA ARG A 302 18.56 26.13 -15.07
C ARG A 302 19.15 25.56 -16.36
N GLN A 303 19.45 24.26 -16.39
CA GLN A 303 19.93 23.60 -17.60
C GLN A 303 18.90 23.61 -18.73
N GLU A 304 17.62 23.39 -18.41
CA GLU A 304 16.52 23.47 -19.38
C GLU A 304 16.36 24.90 -19.92
N GLU A 305 16.47 25.93 -19.07
CA GLU A 305 16.44 27.34 -19.47
C GLU A 305 17.63 27.73 -20.37
N GLU A 306 18.85 27.27 -20.04
CA GLU A 306 20.04 27.48 -20.87
C GLU A 306 19.92 26.78 -22.23
N LEU A 307 19.41 25.54 -22.23
CA LEU A 307 19.18 24.77 -23.45
C LEU A 307 18.13 25.46 -24.35
N GLU A 308 17.06 25.98 -23.76
CA GLU A 308 16.02 26.72 -24.47
C GLU A 308 16.56 28.03 -25.06
N LYS A 309 17.41 28.75 -24.31
CA LYS A 309 18.09 29.95 -24.82
C LYS A 309 19.01 29.61 -26.00
N ALA A 310 19.83 28.57 -25.88
CA ALA A 310 20.70 28.12 -26.96
C ALA A 310 19.91 27.67 -28.20
N ARG A 311 18.75 27.02 -28.01
CA ARG A 311 17.84 26.65 -29.10
C ARG A 311 17.31 27.88 -29.85
N ARG A 312 16.90 28.93 -29.12
CA ARG A 312 16.42 30.19 -29.72
C ARG A 312 17.51 30.89 -30.51
N GLU A 313 18.73 30.95 -29.98
CA GLU A 313 19.89 31.54 -30.68
C GLU A 313 20.23 30.76 -31.95
N LEU A 314 20.21 29.42 -31.88
CA LEU A 314 20.42 28.56 -33.04
C LEU A 314 19.33 28.74 -34.10
N GLU A 315 18.06 28.85 -33.68
CA GLU A 315 16.96 29.09 -34.59
C GLU A 315 17.05 30.47 -35.23
N SER A 316 17.44 31.52 -34.50
CA SER A 316 17.68 32.85 -35.08
C SER A 316 18.84 32.84 -36.07
N ALA A 317 19.94 32.17 -35.74
CA ALA A 317 21.09 32.04 -36.64
C ALA A 317 20.72 31.26 -37.91
N ARG A 318 19.89 30.21 -37.77
CA ARG A 318 19.35 29.46 -38.92
C ARG A 318 18.47 30.34 -39.80
N ARG A 319 17.53 31.10 -39.23
CA ARG A 319 16.66 32.01 -40.00
C ARG A 319 17.48 33.07 -40.75
N GLU A 320 18.49 33.63 -40.10
CA GLU A 320 19.38 34.60 -40.72
C GLU A 320 20.18 33.97 -41.87
N ARG A 321 20.71 32.76 -41.67
CA ARG A 321 21.37 32.00 -42.72
C ARG A 321 20.42 31.73 -43.90
N GLU A 322 19.19 31.27 -43.64
CA GLU A 322 18.18 31.05 -44.68
C GLU A 322 17.83 32.34 -45.45
N ARG A 323 17.82 33.50 -44.78
CA ARG A 323 17.62 34.82 -45.41
C ARG A 323 18.75 35.16 -46.38
N VAL A 324 20.00 35.08 -45.92
CA VAL A 324 21.19 35.34 -46.76
C VAL A 324 21.25 34.40 -47.95
N TRP A 325 20.91 33.12 -47.76
CA TRP A 325 20.83 32.15 -48.85
C TRP A 325 19.84 32.56 -49.94
N LYS A 326 18.65 33.03 -49.57
CA LYS A 326 17.67 33.53 -50.54
C LYS A 326 18.17 34.75 -51.31
N GLU A 327 18.82 35.70 -50.62
CA GLU A 327 19.40 36.89 -51.25
C GLU A 327 20.49 36.51 -52.27
N ILE A 328 21.36 35.56 -51.93
CA ILE A 328 22.40 35.03 -52.84
C ILE A 328 21.76 34.31 -54.03
N GLU A 329 20.76 33.45 -53.79
CA GLU A 329 20.06 32.69 -54.83
C GLU A 329 19.33 33.63 -55.81
N GLU A 330 18.61 34.62 -55.30
CA GLU A 330 17.95 35.65 -56.11
C GLU A 330 18.96 36.42 -56.97
N ARG A 331 20.07 36.87 -56.40
CA ARG A 331 21.12 37.57 -57.16
C ARG A 331 21.77 36.69 -58.22
N TYR A 332 22.01 35.42 -57.91
CA TYR A 332 22.56 34.47 -58.87
C TYR A 332 21.61 34.26 -60.05
N ILE A 333 20.30 34.15 -59.80
CA ILE A 333 19.26 34.06 -60.84
C ILE A 333 19.26 35.33 -61.72
N GLU A 334 19.36 36.52 -61.12
CA GLU A 334 19.47 37.79 -61.87
C GLU A 334 20.69 37.81 -62.80
N LEU A 335 21.87 37.43 -62.30
CA LEU A 335 23.10 37.40 -63.11
C LEU A 335 23.03 36.41 -64.27
N VAL A 336 22.40 35.25 -64.06
CA VAL A 336 22.12 34.29 -65.14
C VAL A 336 21.18 34.90 -66.19
N ALA A 337 20.17 35.66 -65.77
CA ALA A 337 19.29 36.38 -66.68
C ALA A 337 20.01 37.49 -67.45
N GLU A 338 20.90 38.25 -66.80
CA GLU A 338 21.75 39.26 -67.44
C GLU A 338 22.64 38.64 -68.53
N LEU A 339 23.29 37.50 -68.26
CA LEU A 339 24.09 36.77 -69.25
C LEU A 339 23.25 36.31 -70.43
N SER A 340 22.04 35.80 -70.18
CA SER A 340 21.11 35.36 -71.23
C SER A 340 20.68 36.53 -72.12
N LEU A 341 20.41 37.71 -71.54
CA LEU A 341 20.07 38.93 -72.29
C LEU A 341 21.26 39.43 -73.12
N LEU A 342 22.48 39.41 -72.56
CA LEU A 342 23.72 39.76 -73.28
C LEU A 342 23.95 38.85 -74.49
N GLU A 343 23.72 37.54 -74.33
CA GLU A 343 23.82 36.58 -75.42
C GLU A 343 22.80 36.88 -76.53
N GLN A 344 21.54 37.14 -76.17
CA GLN A 344 20.50 37.53 -77.13
C GLN A 344 20.82 38.83 -77.86
N GLU A 345 21.37 39.83 -77.16
CA GLU A 345 21.80 41.08 -77.78
C GLU A 345 22.95 40.87 -78.77
N LEU A 346 23.93 40.06 -78.41
CA LEU A 346 25.07 39.71 -79.26
C LEU A 346 24.60 39.05 -80.57
N GLN A 347 23.64 38.12 -80.48
CA GLN A 347 23.02 37.45 -81.62
C GLN A 347 22.24 38.43 -82.53
N LYS A 348 21.56 39.42 -81.94
CA LYS A 348 20.76 40.43 -82.68
C LYS A 348 21.62 41.50 -83.36
N LYS A 349 22.52 42.15 -82.61
CA LYS A 349 23.29 43.31 -83.08
C LYS A 349 24.45 42.93 -84.01
N LYS A 350 25.04 41.73 -83.86
CA LYS A 350 26.17 41.22 -84.66
C LYS A 350 27.31 42.26 -84.81
N PRO A 351 27.93 42.71 -83.70
CA PRO A 351 28.98 43.72 -83.71
C PRO A 351 30.14 43.36 -84.64
N ARG A 352 30.72 44.37 -85.30
CA ARG A 352 31.71 44.19 -86.38
C ARG A 352 33.08 44.77 -86.05
N THR A 353 33.18 45.55 -84.98
CA THR A 353 34.44 46.15 -84.55
C THR A 353 35.04 45.41 -83.36
N GLN A 354 36.37 45.38 -83.29
CA GLN A 354 37.10 44.75 -82.20
C GLN A 354 36.78 45.38 -80.84
N LYS A 355 36.48 46.69 -80.82
CA LYS A 355 36.08 47.43 -79.63
C LYS A 355 34.74 46.95 -79.07
N GLU A 356 33.72 46.80 -79.93
CA GLU A 356 32.40 46.33 -79.51
C GLU A 356 32.46 44.91 -78.93
N LEU A 357 33.22 44.00 -79.56
CA LEU A 357 33.41 42.64 -79.06
C LEU A 357 34.14 42.62 -77.70
N GLN A 358 35.10 43.52 -77.51
CA GLN A 358 35.81 43.66 -76.23
C GLN A 358 34.90 44.15 -75.11
N ASP A 359 33.97 45.07 -75.40
CA ASP A 359 33.01 45.57 -74.42
C ASP A 359 32.04 44.47 -73.94
N TYR A 360 31.54 43.61 -74.85
CA TYR A 360 30.74 42.43 -74.47
C TYR A 360 31.55 41.41 -73.64
N TRP A 361 32.81 41.18 -74.01
CA TRP A 361 33.69 40.26 -73.28
C TRP A 361 34.00 40.76 -71.87
N ASN A 362 34.28 42.07 -71.73
CA ASN A 362 34.49 42.70 -70.42
C ASN A 362 33.25 42.53 -69.53
N ARG A 363 32.05 42.81 -70.07
CA ARG A 363 30.80 42.67 -69.31
C ARG A 363 30.49 41.21 -68.91
N ALA A 364 30.71 40.26 -69.81
CA ALA A 364 30.52 38.84 -69.49
C ALA A 364 31.49 38.36 -68.41
N ASN A 365 32.74 38.85 -68.42
CA ASN A 365 33.72 38.55 -67.38
C ASN A 365 33.38 39.20 -66.04
N GLU A 366 32.85 40.42 -66.02
CA GLU A 366 32.36 41.06 -64.80
C GLU A 366 31.26 40.21 -64.15
N ILE A 367 30.26 39.78 -64.92
CA ILE A 367 29.18 38.93 -64.41
C ILE A 367 29.73 37.60 -63.92
N LYS A 368 30.63 36.96 -64.67
CA LYS A 368 31.27 35.71 -64.26
C LYS A 368 32.04 35.87 -62.94
N GLN A 369 32.81 36.94 -62.78
CA GLN A 369 33.53 37.24 -61.55
C GLN A 369 32.57 37.46 -60.36
N GLU A 370 31.40 38.05 -60.59
CA GLU A 370 30.38 38.24 -59.57
C GLU A 370 29.71 36.91 -59.19
N MET A 371 29.40 36.05 -60.16
CA MET A 371 28.89 34.69 -59.90
C MET A 371 29.91 33.83 -59.14
N ASP A 372 31.19 33.89 -59.50
CA ASP A 372 32.26 33.16 -58.81
C ASP A 372 32.40 33.65 -57.35
N LYS A 373 32.25 34.97 -57.10
CA LYS A 373 32.24 35.52 -55.73
C LYS A 373 31.06 35.00 -54.91
N LEU A 374 29.85 35.00 -55.47
CA LEU A 374 28.65 34.48 -54.80
C LEU A 374 28.77 32.98 -54.48
N GLN A 375 29.47 32.20 -55.32
CA GLN A 375 29.78 30.79 -55.07
C GLN A 375 30.81 30.60 -53.94
N THR A 376 31.73 31.54 -53.75
CA THR A 376 32.67 31.51 -52.61
C THR A 376 32.07 32.05 -51.32
N GLU A 377 31.06 32.92 -51.42
CA GLU A 377 30.32 33.49 -50.29
C GLU A 377 29.13 32.62 -49.86
N THR A 378 28.78 31.60 -50.65
CA THR A 378 27.76 30.63 -50.27
C THR A 378 28.30 29.81 -49.09
N PRO A 379 27.64 29.86 -47.92
CA PRO A 379 28.09 29.08 -46.78
C PRO A 379 27.88 27.61 -47.11
N THR A 380 28.94 26.85 -47.43
CA THR A 380 28.90 25.41 -47.74
C THR A 380 27.84 24.71 -46.89
N GLU A 381 26.93 23.94 -47.51
CA GLU A 381 26.12 22.99 -46.75
C GLU A 381 27.08 22.25 -45.81
N PRO A 382 26.80 22.18 -44.50
CA PRO A 382 27.67 21.43 -43.63
C PRO A 382 27.62 19.99 -44.15
N SER A 383 28.76 19.51 -44.67
CA SER A 383 28.96 18.09 -44.82
C SER A 383 28.61 17.45 -43.47
N THR A 384 27.94 16.31 -43.52
CA THR A 384 27.37 15.60 -42.37
C THR A 384 28.36 15.29 -41.24
N GLU A 385 29.65 15.61 -41.38
CA GLU A 385 30.73 15.23 -40.49
C GLU A 385 31.09 16.25 -39.40
N GLU A 386 30.71 17.53 -39.51
CA GLU A 386 30.94 18.51 -38.43
C GLU A 386 29.62 18.95 -37.79
N ARG A 387 29.06 18.05 -36.99
CA ARG A 387 27.94 18.36 -36.09
C ARG A 387 28.43 18.31 -34.64
N PRO A 388 28.89 19.43 -34.05
CA PRO A 388 29.29 19.49 -32.63
C PRO A 388 28.20 19.01 -31.67
N TRP A 389 26.93 19.14 -32.05
CA TRP A 389 25.77 18.62 -31.31
C TRP A 389 25.56 17.11 -31.43
N LEU A 390 26.09 16.43 -32.46
CA LEU A 390 26.08 14.96 -32.53
C LEU A 390 27.05 14.38 -31.50
N ASN A 391 28.20 15.02 -31.26
CA ASN A 391 29.11 14.64 -30.18
C ASN A 391 28.46 14.82 -28.79
N VAL A 392 27.61 15.82 -28.62
CA VAL A 392 26.85 16.04 -27.37
C VAL A 392 25.74 14.99 -27.22
N PHE A 393 25.02 14.65 -28.29
CA PHE A 393 24.01 13.59 -28.28
C PHE A 393 24.62 12.20 -28.08
N GLU A 394 25.74 11.87 -28.73
CA GLU A 394 26.46 10.61 -28.51
C GLU A 394 27.07 10.53 -27.11
N ALA A 395 27.56 11.64 -26.56
CA ALA A 395 28.03 11.69 -25.17
C ALA A 395 26.87 11.49 -24.17
N LEU A 396 25.71 12.11 -24.42
CA LEU A 396 24.50 11.94 -23.61
C LEU A 396 23.93 10.53 -23.73
N GLU A 397 23.92 9.94 -24.92
CA GLU A 397 23.50 8.55 -25.15
C GLU A 397 24.46 7.56 -24.46
N ARG A 398 25.78 7.79 -24.53
CA ARG A 398 26.76 6.99 -23.77
C ARG A 398 26.55 7.10 -22.26
N LEU A 399 26.25 8.29 -21.74
CA LEU A 399 25.97 8.51 -20.32
C LEU A 399 24.64 7.87 -19.87
N LEU A 400 23.59 7.99 -20.68
CA LEU A 400 22.29 7.36 -20.44
C LEU A 400 22.38 5.83 -20.49
N LYS A 401 23.12 5.29 -21.46
CA LYS A 401 23.35 3.84 -21.58
C LYS A 401 24.16 3.30 -20.41
N LYS A 402 25.19 4.03 -19.95
CA LYS A 402 25.99 3.68 -18.77
C LYS A 402 25.17 3.76 -17.47
N GLN A 403 24.21 4.68 -17.35
CA GLN A 403 23.26 4.71 -16.24
C GLN A 403 22.23 3.57 -16.28
N GLN A 404 21.74 3.21 -17.47
CA GLN A 404 20.86 2.05 -17.65
C GLN A 404 21.59 0.74 -17.33
N GLU A 405 22.81 0.56 -17.83
CA GLU A 405 23.65 -0.62 -17.52
C GLU A 405 24.00 -0.71 -16.02
N ASN A 406 24.25 0.42 -15.35
CA ASN A 406 24.47 0.43 -13.90
C ASN A 406 23.19 0.12 -13.11
N ARG A 407 22.01 0.57 -13.58
CA ARG A 407 20.70 0.18 -13.02
C ARG A 407 20.39 -1.29 -13.24
N GLU A 408 20.76 -1.85 -14.40
CA GLU A 408 20.58 -3.27 -14.72
C GLU A 408 21.57 -4.17 -13.97
N LYS A 409 22.82 -3.74 -13.77
CA LYS A 409 23.79 -4.44 -12.92
C LYS A 409 23.38 -4.43 -11.44
N GLN A 410 22.72 -3.36 -10.98
CA GLN A 410 22.11 -3.32 -9.64
C GLN A 410 20.84 -4.17 -9.51
N ASN A 411 20.22 -4.59 -10.63
CA ASN A 411 19.00 -5.39 -10.66
C ASN A 411 19.20 -6.82 -11.22
N ARG A 412 20.43 -7.28 -11.45
CA ARG A 412 20.68 -8.70 -11.75
C ARG A 412 20.66 -9.50 -10.43
N PRO A 413 19.85 -10.56 -10.33
CA PRO A 413 19.96 -11.49 -9.21
C PRO A 413 21.30 -12.23 -9.32
N ASP A 414 22.06 -12.25 -8.23
CA ASP A 414 23.24 -13.12 -8.07
C ASP A 414 22.81 -14.59 -8.12
N GLY A 415 22.77 -15.15 -9.34
CA GLY A 415 23.01 -16.56 -9.57
C GLY A 415 24.44 -16.68 -10.10
N GLY A 416 25.34 -17.47 -9.54
CA GLY A 416 25.26 -18.44 -8.46
C GLY A 416 26.65 -19.06 -8.34
N TRP A 417 26.81 -19.97 -7.39
CA TRP A 417 27.96 -20.85 -7.22
C TRP A 417 28.61 -21.33 -8.52
N ALA A 418 29.94 -21.42 -8.51
CA ALA A 418 30.74 -22.27 -9.39
C ALA A 418 31.62 -23.24 -8.56
N PRO A 419 31.98 -24.42 -9.09
CA PRO A 419 32.50 -25.56 -8.33
C PRO A 419 34.05 -25.66 -8.30
N GLY A 420 34.57 -26.38 -7.29
CA GLY A 420 35.75 -27.24 -7.40
C GLY A 420 37.13 -26.66 -7.04
N MET A 421 37.60 -26.99 -5.83
CA MET A 421 38.92 -27.60 -5.58
C MET A 421 38.80 -28.60 -4.43
#